data_AF-A0A2E6RHX2-F1
#
_entry.id   AF-A0A2E6RHX2-F1
#
_cell.length_a   1.000
_cell.length_b   1.000
_cell.length_c   1.000
_cell.angle_alpha   90.00
_cell.angle_beta   90.00
_cell.angle_gamma   90.00
#
_symmetry.space_group_name_H-M   'P 1'
#
loop_
_entity.id
_entity.type
_entity.pdbx_description
1 polymer ?
#
loop_
_entity_poly.entity_id
_entity_poly.type
_entity_poly.pdbx_seq_one_letter_code
_entity_poly.pdbx_strand_id
1 'polypeptide(L)'
;MQQSTRLLVLVFLAVWLSGCVVAIGNDGPESRDSRWAEIERDNRRAIDSLLMGMGIREVQLAMPHEADFSEAFMVDGVAHRVLFYRTQRVEGDGVTSRNETTPLVFADGQLVGWGESAWFDVTGRTLAEVD
;
A
#
# COMPACT_ATOMS: atom_id res chain seq x y z
N MET A 1 26.28 58.23 37.29
CA MET A 1 25.18 57.24 37.19
C MET A 1 24.39 57.49 35.91
N GLN A 2 24.81 57.01 34.73
CA GLN A 2 23.95 57.05 33.52
C GLN A 2 24.46 56.20 32.34
N GLN A 3 25.16 55.09 32.57
CA GLN A 3 25.65 54.23 31.46
C GLN A 3 25.24 52.76 31.54
N SER A 4 24.72 52.29 32.68
CA SER A 4 24.40 50.88 32.89
C SER A 4 23.04 50.43 32.33
N THR A 5 22.15 51.36 31.95
CA THR A 5 20.77 51.01 31.52
C THR A 5 20.69 50.54 30.06
N ARG A 6 21.66 50.90 29.20
CA ARG A 6 21.63 50.52 27.77
C ARG A 6 22.07 49.08 27.52
N LEU A 7 22.84 48.48 28.42
CA LEU A 7 23.35 47.12 28.27
C LEU A 7 22.30 46.05 28.60
N LEU A 8 21.36 46.37 29.50
CA LEU A 8 20.29 45.45 29.93
C LEU A 8 19.21 45.24 28.87
N VAL A 9 18.97 46.23 28.00
CA VAL A 9 17.93 46.14 26.95
C VAL A 9 18.38 45.25 25.77
N LEU A 10 19.69 45.16 25.51
CA LEU A 10 20.22 44.32 24.42
C LEU A 10 20.25 42.83 24.76
N VAL A 11 20.38 42.47 26.05
CA VAL A 11 20.43 41.06 26.48
C VAL A 11 19.04 40.41 26.46
N PHE A 12 17.98 41.15 26.75
CA PHE A 12 16.61 40.62 26.75
C PHE A 12 16.07 40.28 25.35
N LEU A 13 16.58 40.91 24.28
CA LEU A 13 16.14 40.61 22.90
C LEU A 13 16.72 39.31 22.35
N ALA A 14 17.87 38.86 22.83
CA ALA A 14 18.54 37.65 22.32
C ALA A 14 17.86 36.34 22.78
N VAL A 15 17.18 36.37 23.92
CA VAL A 15 16.53 35.17 24.51
C VAL A 15 15.17 34.88 23.87
N TRP A 16 14.55 35.86 23.20
CA TRP A 16 13.30 35.64 22.44
C TRP A 16 13.52 35.02 21.05
N LEU A 17 14.77 34.93 20.59
CA LEU A 17 15.15 34.33 19.30
C LEU A 17 15.55 32.86 19.40
N SER A 18 15.60 32.26 20.61
CA SER A 18 15.65 30.80 20.75
C SER A 18 14.24 30.22 20.59
N GLY A 19 13.65 30.45 19.41
CA GLY A 19 12.59 29.60 18.92
C GLY A 19 13.19 28.24 18.66
N CYS A 20 12.94 27.28 19.54
CA CYS A 20 13.12 25.88 19.19
C CYS A 20 12.17 25.61 18.03
N VAL A 21 12.69 25.63 16.80
CA VAL A 21 12.03 25.00 15.67
C VAL A 21 12.00 23.52 16.03
N VAL A 22 10.89 23.08 16.59
CA VAL A 22 10.52 21.66 16.54
C VAL A 22 10.16 21.44 15.09
N ALA A 23 11.16 21.05 14.29
CA ALA A 23 10.89 20.39 13.04
C ALA A 23 10.18 19.08 13.42
N ILE A 24 8.84 19.06 13.32
CA ILE A 24 8.12 17.82 13.07
C ILE A 24 8.34 17.51 11.60
N GLY A 25 9.60 17.25 11.26
CA GLY A 25 10.01 16.73 9.97
C GLY A 25 9.99 15.22 10.09
N ASN A 26 8.89 14.59 9.66
CA ASN A 26 8.85 13.15 9.44
C ASN A 26 9.34 12.81 8.02
N ASP A 27 10.37 13.49 7.55
CA ASP A 27 10.95 13.39 6.22
C ASP A 27 12.38 12.84 6.31
N GLY A 28 12.50 11.72 7.04
CA GLY A 28 13.52 10.72 6.75
C GLY A 28 13.12 9.86 5.53
N PRO A 29 14.01 8.99 5.02
CA PRO A 29 13.70 8.01 3.96
C PRO A 29 12.56 7.04 4.31
N GLU A 30 12.03 7.12 5.53
CA GLU A 30 10.85 6.42 6.04
C GLU A 30 9.56 6.68 5.24
N SER A 31 9.51 7.66 4.34
CA SER A 31 8.27 8.02 3.61
C SER A 31 7.76 6.98 2.61
N ARG A 32 8.66 6.25 1.92
CA ARG A 32 8.24 5.26 0.89
C ARG A 32 7.91 3.91 1.48
N ASP A 33 8.77 3.41 2.38
CA ASP A 33 8.55 2.13 3.05
C ASP A 33 7.30 2.17 3.95
N SER A 34 7.05 3.29 4.63
CA SER A 34 5.82 3.46 5.42
C SER A 34 4.56 3.47 4.54
N ARG A 35 4.63 4.08 3.34
CA ARG A 35 3.51 4.08 2.39
C ARG A 35 3.20 2.68 1.85
N TRP A 36 4.21 1.89 1.48
CA TRP A 36 3.97 0.51 1.03
C TRP A 36 3.39 -0.35 2.15
N ALA A 37 3.91 -0.22 3.38
CA ALA A 37 3.36 -0.94 4.52
C ALA A 37 1.88 -0.58 4.79
N GLU A 38 1.51 0.68 4.57
CA GLU A 38 0.12 1.14 4.64
C GLU A 38 -0.76 0.53 3.53
N ILE A 39 -0.31 0.60 2.27
CA ILE A 39 -1.01 0.00 1.12
C ILE A 39 -1.26 -1.49 1.36
N GLU A 40 -0.21 -2.23 1.75
CA GLU A 40 -0.28 -3.66 2.02
C GLU A 40 -1.26 -3.99 3.16
N ARG A 41 -1.23 -3.21 4.25
CA ARG A 41 -2.14 -3.37 5.38
C ARG A 41 -3.58 -3.12 4.98
N ASP A 42 -3.84 -2.05 4.25
CA ASP A 42 -5.20 -1.65 3.88
C ASP A 42 -5.78 -2.64 2.86
N ASN A 43 -4.98 -3.10 1.89
CA ASN A 43 -5.37 -4.15 0.96
C ASN A 43 -5.72 -5.46 1.69
N ARG A 44 -4.87 -5.94 2.61
CA ARG A 44 -5.17 -7.14 3.40
C ARG A 44 -6.50 -7.01 4.17
N ARG A 45 -6.72 -5.87 4.83
CA ARG A 45 -7.97 -5.60 5.57
C ARG A 45 -9.20 -5.59 4.66
N ALA A 46 -9.08 -5.02 3.46
CA ALA A 46 -10.18 -5.00 2.50
C ALA A 46 -10.49 -6.41 1.99
N ILE A 47 -9.45 -7.18 1.63
CA ILE A 47 -9.58 -8.57 1.18
C ILE A 47 -10.26 -9.44 2.24
N ASP A 48 -9.91 -9.27 3.53
CA ASP A 48 -10.53 -10.00 4.64
C ASP A 48 -12.04 -9.77 4.78
N SER A 49 -12.56 -8.67 4.22
CA SER A 49 -13.99 -8.31 4.22
C SER A 49 -14.74 -8.72 2.95
N LEU A 50 -14.04 -9.22 1.94
CA LEU A 50 -14.66 -9.67 0.70
C LEU A 50 -15.45 -10.97 0.91
N LEU A 51 -16.51 -11.11 0.13
CA LEU A 51 -17.37 -12.28 0.12
C LEU A 51 -17.30 -12.95 -1.25
N MET A 52 -17.31 -14.28 -1.23
CA MET A 52 -17.46 -15.08 -2.44
C MET A 52 -18.73 -14.69 -3.20
N GLY A 53 -18.67 -14.68 -4.52
CA GLY A 53 -19.79 -14.30 -5.41
C GLY A 53 -19.95 -12.80 -5.64
N MET A 54 -19.20 -11.93 -4.94
CA MET A 54 -19.20 -10.50 -5.22
C MET A 54 -18.81 -10.22 -6.67
N GLY A 55 -19.49 -9.25 -7.30
CA GLY A 55 -19.17 -8.85 -8.66
C GLY A 55 -17.85 -8.09 -8.74
N ILE A 56 -17.12 -8.20 -9.86
CA ILE A 56 -15.82 -7.53 -9.99
C ILE A 56 -15.85 -6.02 -9.72
N ARG A 57 -16.89 -5.32 -10.15
CA ARG A 57 -17.05 -3.87 -9.88
C ARG A 57 -17.27 -3.58 -8.41
N GLU A 58 -17.99 -4.46 -7.71
CA GLU A 58 -18.24 -4.33 -6.27
C GLU A 58 -16.95 -4.54 -5.49
N VAL A 59 -16.17 -5.56 -5.85
CA VAL A 59 -14.84 -5.79 -5.26
C VAL A 59 -13.92 -4.60 -5.51
N GLN A 60 -13.86 -4.08 -6.74
CA GLN A 60 -13.04 -2.91 -7.05
C GLN A 60 -13.45 -1.66 -6.27
N LEU A 61 -14.73 -1.48 -5.93
CA LEU A 61 -15.20 -0.39 -5.08
C LEU A 61 -14.88 -0.60 -3.60
N ALA A 62 -14.79 -1.85 -3.15
CA ALA A 62 -14.43 -2.20 -1.78
C ALA A 62 -12.91 -2.11 -1.54
N MET A 63 -12.10 -2.22 -2.59
CA MET A 63 -10.64 -2.12 -2.49
C MET A 63 -10.19 -0.66 -2.33
N PRO A 64 -9.32 -0.35 -1.36
CA PRO A 64 -8.86 1.02 -1.10
C PRO A 64 -7.81 1.52 -2.09
N HIS A 65 -7.08 0.59 -2.72
CA HIS A 65 -6.02 0.88 -3.69
C HIS A 65 -6.35 0.22 -5.03
N GLU A 66 -5.69 0.66 -6.11
CA GLU A 66 -5.80 0.02 -7.42
C GLU A 66 -5.00 -1.30 -7.44
N ALA A 67 -5.38 -2.20 -8.34
CA ALA A 67 -4.63 -3.44 -8.55
C ALA A 67 -3.31 -3.12 -9.26
N ASP A 68 -2.19 -3.64 -8.77
CA ASP A 68 -0.87 -3.53 -9.40
C ASP A 68 -0.85 -4.20 -10.77
N PHE A 69 -1.63 -5.29 -10.92
CA PHE A 69 -1.73 -6.03 -12.17
C PHE A 69 -3.14 -6.55 -12.42
N SER A 70 -3.43 -6.85 -13.70
CA SER A 70 -4.65 -7.55 -14.09
C SER A 70 -4.38 -8.53 -15.22
N GLU A 71 -5.05 -9.69 -15.18
CA GLU A 71 -5.03 -10.68 -16.25
C GLU A 71 -6.46 -11.12 -16.61
N ALA A 72 -6.65 -11.55 -17.85
CA ALA A 72 -7.89 -12.17 -18.31
C ALA A 72 -7.58 -13.30 -19.29
N PHE A 73 -8.22 -14.45 -19.10
CA PHE A 73 -8.00 -15.64 -19.89
C PHE A 73 -9.23 -16.58 -19.83
N MET A 74 -9.25 -17.60 -20.67
CA MET A 74 -10.31 -18.62 -20.69
C MET A 74 -9.75 -19.95 -20.21
N VAL A 75 -10.47 -20.63 -19.30
CA VAL A 75 -10.19 -22.01 -18.88
C VAL A 75 -11.48 -22.80 -19.02
N ASP A 76 -11.46 -23.91 -19.76
CA ASP A 76 -12.63 -24.78 -19.96
C ASP A 76 -13.92 -24.04 -20.39
N GLY A 77 -13.77 -22.95 -21.15
CA GLY A 77 -14.89 -22.14 -21.62
C GLY A 77 -15.42 -21.11 -20.62
N VAL A 78 -14.85 -21.03 -19.42
CA VAL A 78 -15.16 -20.02 -18.39
C VAL A 78 -14.23 -18.82 -18.53
N ALA A 79 -14.81 -17.62 -18.47
CA ALA A 79 -14.04 -16.38 -18.55
C ALA A 79 -13.47 -16.03 -17.18
N HIS A 80 -12.15 -16.10 -17.06
CA HIS A 80 -11.44 -15.71 -15.86
C HIS A 80 -10.87 -14.30 -15.96
N ARG A 81 -10.93 -13.58 -14.84
CA ARG A 81 -10.19 -12.34 -14.63
C ARG A 81 -9.49 -12.43 -13.30
N VAL A 82 -8.26 -11.94 -13.22
CA VAL A 82 -7.50 -11.94 -11.96
C VAL A 82 -6.97 -10.53 -11.74
N LEU A 83 -7.21 -10.00 -10.55
CA LEU A 83 -6.69 -8.70 -10.10
C LEU A 83 -5.68 -8.96 -9.00
N PHE A 84 -4.50 -8.34 -9.07
CA PHE A 84 -3.41 -8.60 -8.14
C PHE A 84 -3.16 -7.34 -7.33
N TYR A 85 -3.29 -7.46 -6.01
CA TYR A 85 -3.10 -6.35 -5.09
C TYR A 85 -1.89 -6.61 -4.21
N ARG A 86 -0.98 -5.66 -4.10
CA ARG A 86 0.15 -5.75 -3.18
C ARG A 86 -0.34 -5.95 -1.74
N THR A 87 0.13 -7.01 -1.10
CA THR A 87 -0.27 -7.39 0.26
C THR A 87 0.89 -7.85 1.13
N GLN A 88 2.11 -7.91 0.59
CA GLN A 88 3.30 -8.24 1.35
C GLN A 88 4.53 -7.69 0.64
N ARG A 89 5.63 -7.60 1.38
CA ARG A 89 6.94 -7.29 0.83
C ARG A 89 7.80 -8.54 0.81
N VAL A 90 8.41 -8.80 -0.34
CA VAL A 90 9.44 -9.83 -0.52
C VAL A 90 10.76 -9.15 -0.79
N GLU A 91 10.80 -8.17 -1.70
CA GLU A 91 12.02 -7.48 -2.10
C GLU A 91 11.96 -5.97 -1.84
N GLY A 92 13.16 -5.38 -1.69
CA GLY A 92 13.39 -4.00 -1.31
C GLY A 92 13.65 -3.04 -2.47
N ASP A 93 13.48 -3.49 -3.71
CA ASP A 93 13.98 -2.84 -4.93
C ASP A 93 13.09 -1.68 -5.42
N GLY A 94 11.86 -1.64 -4.92
CA GLY A 94 10.88 -0.60 -5.17
C GLY A 94 10.00 -0.81 -6.40
N VAL A 95 9.99 -2.03 -6.92
CA VAL A 95 9.01 -2.53 -7.89
C VAL A 95 8.09 -3.52 -7.16
N THR A 96 6.82 -3.61 -7.57
CA THR A 96 5.94 -4.67 -7.08
C THR A 96 6.14 -5.91 -7.95
N SER A 97 6.40 -7.04 -7.33
CA SER A 97 6.54 -8.36 -7.96
C SER A 97 5.27 -9.21 -7.79
N ARG A 98 5.04 -10.22 -8.63
CA ARG A 98 3.87 -11.11 -8.54
C ARG A 98 3.76 -11.79 -7.17
N ASN A 99 4.88 -12.26 -6.63
CA ASN A 99 4.95 -12.92 -5.33
C ASN A 99 4.70 -11.97 -4.12
N GLU A 100 4.61 -10.66 -4.35
CA GLU A 100 4.30 -9.63 -3.35
C GLU A 100 2.79 -9.30 -3.29
N THR A 101 1.98 -9.99 -4.10
CA THR A 101 0.56 -9.71 -4.27
C THR A 101 -0.33 -10.86 -3.77
N THR A 102 -1.59 -10.53 -3.49
CA THR A 102 -2.68 -11.49 -3.36
C THR A 102 -3.58 -11.38 -4.60
N PRO A 103 -3.68 -12.45 -5.41
CA PRO A 103 -4.59 -12.48 -6.56
C PRO A 103 -6.04 -12.63 -6.08
N LEU A 104 -6.95 -11.84 -6.63
CA LEU A 104 -8.39 -12.01 -6.54
C LEU A 104 -8.88 -12.63 -7.85
N VAL A 105 -9.40 -13.85 -7.78
CA VAL A 105 -9.76 -14.66 -8.94
C VAL A 105 -11.26 -14.55 -9.18
N PHE A 106 -11.61 -14.14 -10.40
CA PHE A 106 -12.99 -14.02 -10.85
C PHE A 106 -13.26 -15.06 -11.93
N ALA A 107 -14.44 -15.68 -11.89
CA ALA A 107 -14.99 -16.51 -12.95
C ALA A 107 -16.36 -15.94 -13.34
N ASP A 108 -16.58 -15.75 -14.63
CA ASP A 108 -17.81 -15.14 -15.19
C ASP A 108 -18.21 -13.84 -14.47
N GLY A 109 -17.21 -13.05 -14.06
CA GLY A 109 -17.38 -11.75 -13.41
C GLY A 109 -17.65 -11.78 -11.90
N GLN A 110 -17.66 -12.96 -11.27
CA GLN A 110 -17.85 -13.13 -9.82
C GLN A 110 -16.59 -13.61 -9.12
N LEU A 111 -16.35 -13.13 -7.89
CA LEU A 111 -15.22 -13.54 -7.06
C LEU A 111 -15.38 -15.02 -6.65
N VAL A 112 -14.46 -15.86 -7.10
CA VAL A 112 -14.46 -17.31 -6.81
C VAL A 112 -13.34 -17.75 -5.88
N GLY A 113 -12.47 -16.82 -5.47
CA GLY A 113 -11.42 -17.08 -4.50
C GLY A 113 -10.32 -16.04 -4.57
N TRP A 114 -9.38 -16.13 -3.63
CA TRP A 114 -8.21 -15.28 -3.61
C TRP A 114 -7.00 -16.00 -3.01
N GLY A 115 -5.83 -15.43 -3.21
CA GLY A 115 -4.55 -16.01 -2.79
C GLY A 115 -3.97 -16.99 -3.79
N GLU A 116 -2.72 -17.38 -3.53
CA GLU A 116 -1.96 -18.26 -4.43
C GLU A 116 -2.66 -19.59 -4.69
N SER A 117 -3.37 -20.16 -3.70
CA SER A 117 -4.14 -21.39 -3.89
C SER A 117 -5.23 -21.24 -4.95
N ALA A 118 -6.04 -20.17 -4.90
CA ALA A 118 -7.08 -19.94 -5.90
C ALA A 118 -6.50 -19.69 -7.30
N TRP A 119 -5.35 -19.01 -7.39
CA TRP A 119 -4.62 -18.82 -8.64
C TRP A 119 -4.08 -20.14 -9.20
N PHE A 120 -3.48 -20.97 -8.34
CA PHE A 120 -2.94 -22.26 -8.71
C PHE A 120 -4.04 -23.21 -9.17
N ASP A 121 -5.17 -23.26 -8.48
CA ASP A 121 -6.30 -24.11 -8.83
C ASP A 121 -6.83 -23.85 -10.25
N VAL A 122 -6.75 -22.61 -10.72
CA VAL A 122 -7.20 -22.21 -12.06
C VAL A 122 -6.10 -22.35 -13.11
N THR A 123 -4.84 -22.09 -12.77
CA THR A 123 -3.76 -21.95 -13.77
C THR A 123 -2.70 -23.04 -13.74
N GLY A 124 -2.61 -23.81 -12.66
CA GLY A 124 -1.54 -24.76 -12.41
C GLY A 124 -0.15 -24.13 -12.23
N ARG A 125 -0.08 -22.81 -12.03
CA ARG A 125 1.17 -22.04 -11.87
C ARG A 125 1.23 -21.38 -10.51
N THR A 126 2.43 -21.27 -9.94
CA THR A 126 2.68 -20.49 -8.72
C THR A 126 2.92 -19.02 -9.06
N LEU A 127 2.85 -18.12 -8.08
CA LEU A 127 3.12 -16.69 -8.32
C LEU A 127 4.60 -16.42 -8.60
N ALA A 128 5.50 -17.26 -8.07
CA ALA A 128 6.94 -17.14 -8.27
C ALA A 128 7.40 -17.51 -9.70
N GLU A 129 6.62 -18.29 -10.44
CA GLU A 129 6.96 -18.72 -11.81
C GLU A 129 6.58 -17.69 -12.89
N VAL A 130 5.76 -16.70 -12.54
CA VAL A 130 5.13 -15.76 -13.49
C VAL A 130 5.75 -14.35 -13.40
N ASP A 131 6.75 -14.18 -12.53
CA ASP A 131 7.55 -12.96 -12.42
C ASP A 131 8.75 -12.95 -13.38
#